data_AF-A0A4Y5YAS9-F1
#
_entry.id   AF-A0A4Y5YAS9-F1
#
_cell.length_a   1.000
_cell.length_b   1.000
_cell.length_c   1.000
_cell.angle_alpha   90.00
_cell.angle_beta   90.00
_cell.angle_gamma   90.00
#
_symmetry.space_group_name_H-M   'P 1'
#
loop_
_entity.id
_entity.type
_entity.pdbx_description
1 polymer ?
#
loop_
_entity_poly.entity_id
_entity_poly.type
_entity_poly.pdbx_seq_one_letter_code
_entity_poly.pdbx_strand_id
1 'polypeptide(L)'
;MLTKLEKAEKRWGGANNLIDQWLDNRRKLLVQYFIVAGLAPYSRSEKSLPSMDQVKQFCDQLVDYVSEGHFEVYNNVLKACEKFGESSIETSNALLPLISESTDIALDFHDKYTDTADEQVLYQLDNDLSHLAQAMESRFELEDQLLEILYKRNA
;
A
#
# COMPACT_ATOMS: atom_id res chain seq x y z
N MET A 1 8.04 6.60 4.85
CA MET A 1 6.72 5.93 4.84
C MET A 1 5.94 6.05 6.17
N LEU A 2 6.37 5.48 7.31
CA LEU A 2 5.61 5.56 8.59
C LEU A 2 5.30 6.99 9.07
N THR A 3 6.27 7.89 9.06
CA THR A 3 6.05 9.29 9.46
C THR A 3 5.08 10.02 8.50
N LYS A 4 5.01 9.61 7.23
CA LYS A 4 4.03 10.15 6.27
C LYS A 4 2.62 9.64 6.62
N LEU A 5 2.49 8.34 6.94
CA LEU A 5 1.24 7.76 7.44
C LEU A 5 0.72 8.45 8.71
N GLU A 6 1.59 8.69 9.71
CA GLU A 6 1.17 9.38 10.94
C GLU A 6 0.66 10.81 10.67
N LYS A 7 1.21 11.50 9.67
CA LYS A 7 0.71 12.80 9.24
C LYS A 7 -0.65 12.67 8.53
N ALA A 8 -0.83 11.66 7.70
CA ALA A 8 -2.10 11.36 7.03
C ALA A 8 -3.21 11.06 8.06
N GLU A 9 -2.94 10.23 9.07
CA GLU A 9 -3.89 9.93 10.15
C GLU A 9 -4.24 11.16 10.98
N LYS A 10 -3.29 12.03 11.27
CA LYS A 10 -3.59 13.31 11.95
C LYS A 10 -4.44 14.24 11.10
N ARG A 11 -4.33 14.15 9.77
CA ARG A 11 -5.01 15.04 8.84
C ARG A 11 -6.44 14.56 8.52
N TRP A 12 -6.63 13.27 8.31
CA TRP A 12 -7.88 12.70 7.81
C TRP A 12 -8.52 11.65 8.74
N GLY A 13 -7.80 11.21 9.78
CA GLY A 13 -8.30 10.19 10.71
C GLY A 13 -9.51 10.67 11.51
N GLY A 14 -10.47 9.77 11.71
CA GLY A 14 -11.74 10.03 12.40
C GLY A 14 -12.78 10.75 11.55
N ALA A 15 -12.47 11.09 10.29
CA ALA A 15 -13.39 11.81 9.41
C ALA A 15 -14.43 10.91 8.74
N ASN A 16 -14.04 9.66 8.44
CA ASN A 16 -14.90 8.69 7.77
C ASN A 16 -14.37 7.27 8.01
N ASN A 17 -15.27 6.32 8.30
CA ASN A 17 -14.92 4.91 8.49
C ASN A 17 -14.10 4.30 7.33
N LEU A 18 -14.39 4.70 6.08
CA LEU A 18 -13.65 4.26 4.89
C LEU A 18 -12.21 4.80 4.89
N ILE A 19 -12.03 6.06 5.27
CA ILE A 19 -10.69 6.69 5.38
C ILE A 19 -9.91 6.01 6.50
N ASP A 20 -10.54 5.77 7.64
CA ASP A 20 -9.91 5.13 8.79
C ASP A 20 -9.51 3.68 8.49
N GLN A 21 -10.37 2.92 7.82
CA GLN A 21 -10.07 1.56 7.36
C GLN A 21 -8.88 1.55 6.39
N TRP A 22 -8.84 2.49 5.43
CA TRP A 22 -7.73 2.59 4.49
C TRP A 22 -6.40 2.89 5.20
N LEU A 23 -6.39 3.87 6.11
CA LEU A 23 -5.20 4.21 6.88
C LEU A 23 -4.74 3.07 7.78
N ASP A 24 -5.66 2.33 8.40
CA ASP A 24 -5.36 1.15 9.22
C ASP A 24 -4.76 0.01 8.38
N ASN A 25 -5.30 -0.26 7.20
CA ASN A 25 -4.74 -1.29 6.32
C ASN A 25 -3.36 -0.89 5.77
N ARG A 26 -3.15 0.40 5.47
CA ARG A 26 -1.82 0.92 5.13
C ARG A 26 -0.83 0.75 6.27
N ARG A 27 -1.28 0.95 7.52
CA ARG A 27 -0.47 0.73 8.73
C ARG A 27 -0.06 -0.73 8.85
N LYS A 28 -1.01 -1.67 8.73
CA LYS A 28 -0.74 -3.11 8.84
C LYS A 28 0.31 -3.55 7.81
N LEU A 29 0.13 -3.13 6.56
CA LEU A 29 1.08 -3.42 5.48
C LEU A 29 2.48 -2.90 5.79
N LEU A 30 2.59 -1.64 6.23
CA LEU A 30 3.88 -1.05 6.58
C LEU A 30 4.56 -1.78 7.74
N VAL A 31 3.82 -2.14 8.78
CA VAL A 31 4.37 -2.90 9.91
C VAL A 31 4.94 -4.23 9.43
N GLN A 32 4.22 -5.00 8.60
CA GLN A 32 4.77 -6.24 8.06
C GLN A 32 5.97 -6.03 7.15
N TYR A 33 5.96 -4.97 6.34
CA TYR A 33 7.13 -4.60 5.55
C TYR A 33 8.38 -4.43 6.42
N PHE A 34 8.29 -3.70 7.55
CA PHE A 34 9.44 -3.53 8.45
C PHE A 34 9.88 -4.84 9.12
N ILE A 35 8.93 -5.74 9.42
CA ILE A 35 9.23 -7.07 9.99
C ILE A 35 10.01 -7.93 8.98
N VAL A 36 9.55 -7.98 7.72
CA VAL A 36 10.19 -8.78 6.67
C VAL A 36 11.51 -8.18 6.23
N ALA A 37 11.61 -6.85 6.16
CA ALA A 37 12.87 -6.14 5.87
C ALA A 37 13.87 -6.15 7.05
N GLY A 38 13.50 -6.69 8.20
CA GLY A 38 14.37 -6.76 9.38
C GLY A 38 14.77 -5.40 9.96
N LEU A 39 13.96 -4.37 9.73
CA LEU A 39 14.24 -2.99 10.13
C LEU A 39 13.81 -2.76 11.60
N ALA A 40 14.58 -1.95 12.33
CA ALA A 40 14.27 -1.58 13.71
C ALA A 40 12.89 -0.87 13.82
N PRO A 41 12.09 -1.10 14.88
CA PRO A 41 12.37 -1.86 16.10
C PRO A 41 12.11 -3.38 16.00
N TYR A 42 11.69 -3.87 14.82
CA TYR A 42 11.28 -5.26 14.61
C TYR A 42 12.43 -6.18 14.19
N SER A 43 13.67 -5.67 14.26
CA SER A 43 14.87 -6.42 13.88
C SER A 43 15.06 -7.64 14.77
N ARG A 44 15.18 -8.82 14.14
CA ARG A 44 15.77 -10.00 14.77
C ARG A 44 17.26 -9.76 15.00
N SER A 45 17.82 -10.40 16.03
CA SER A 45 19.27 -10.42 16.30
C SER A 45 20.05 -10.62 14.99
N GLU A 46 20.92 -9.65 14.69
CA GLU A 46 21.85 -9.55 13.54
C GLU A 46 21.66 -10.53 12.37
N LYS A 47 21.19 -10.01 11.22
CA LYS A 47 21.41 -10.58 9.86
C LYS A 47 20.81 -11.97 9.58
N SER A 48 19.69 -12.32 10.18
CA SER A 48 18.95 -13.53 9.81
C SER A 48 17.89 -13.20 8.75
N LEU A 49 17.85 -13.95 7.64
CA LEU A 49 16.76 -13.89 6.66
C LEU A 49 15.41 -14.15 7.35
N PRO A 50 14.30 -13.53 6.91
CA PRO A 50 12.97 -13.88 7.38
C PRO A 50 12.62 -15.31 6.97
N SER A 51 11.68 -15.94 7.67
CA SER A 51 11.18 -17.24 7.22
C SER A 51 10.29 -17.06 6.00
N MET A 52 10.22 -18.10 5.15
CA MET A 52 9.36 -18.10 3.98
C MET A 52 7.90 -17.81 4.33
N ASP A 53 7.40 -18.32 5.46
CA ASP A 53 6.04 -18.05 5.95
C ASP A 53 5.80 -16.56 6.23
N GLN A 54 6.80 -15.84 6.77
CA GLN A 54 6.65 -14.41 7.03
C GLN A 54 6.62 -13.60 5.75
N VAL A 55 7.42 -14.01 4.75
CA VAL A 55 7.38 -13.39 3.42
C VAL A 55 6.03 -13.63 2.77
N LYS A 56 5.51 -14.87 2.81
CA LYS A 56 4.18 -15.20 2.28
C LYS A 56 3.07 -14.40 2.96
N GLN A 57 3.10 -14.30 4.29
CA GLN A 57 2.14 -13.48 5.03
C GLN A 57 2.18 -12.01 4.61
N PHE A 58 3.37 -11.46 4.34
CA PHE A 58 3.50 -10.11 3.81
C PHE A 58 2.95 -10.01 2.38
N CYS A 59 3.22 -10.98 1.51
CA CYS A 59 2.67 -11.04 0.16
C CYS A 59 1.13 -11.09 0.17
N ASP A 60 0.53 -11.91 1.03
CA ASP A 60 -0.93 -11.99 1.17
C ASP A 60 -1.52 -10.63 1.57
N GLN A 61 -0.92 -9.97 2.58
CA GLN A 61 -1.36 -8.64 3.01
C GLN A 61 -1.14 -7.55 1.95
N LEU A 62 -0.09 -7.68 1.15
CA LEU A 62 0.18 -6.78 0.03
C LEU A 62 -0.92 -6.92 -1.02
N VAL A 63 -1.27 -8.15 -1.42
CA VAL A 63 -2.35 -8.42 -2.37
C VAL A 63 -3.69 -7.93 -1.84
N ASP A 64 -3.99 -8.19 -0.57
CA ASP A 64 -5.20 -7.70 0.10
C ASP A 64 -5.28 -6.17 0.04
N TYR A 65 -4.20 -5.47 0.40
CA TYR A 65 -4.15 -4.01 0.37
C TYR A 65 -4.36 -3.46 -1.04
N VAL A 66 -3.65 -4.01 -2.04
CA VAL A 66 -3.75 -3.48 -3.41
C VAL A 66 -5.11 -3.77 -4.03
N SER A 67 -5.75 -4.88 -3.65
CA SER A 67 -7.08 -5.29 -4.11
C SER A 67 -8.20 -4.48 -3.47
N GLU A 68 -8.11 -4.17 -2.18
CA GLU A 68 -9.12 -3.38 -1.46
C GLU A 68 -9.26 -1.96 -2.07
N GLY A 69 -8.14 -1.38 -2.52
CA GLY A 69 -8.13 -0.12 -3.27
C GLY A 69 -8.98 -0.17 -4.55
N HIS A 70 -8.84 -1.24 -5.34
CA HIS A 70 -9.52 -1.40 -6.63
C HIS A 70 -11.03 -1.58 -6.55
N PHE A 71 -11.53 -2.26 -5.50
CA PHE A 71 -12.94 -2.61 -5.43
C PHE A 71 -13.81 -1.57 -4.71
N GLU A 72 -13.36 -1.05 -3.56
CA GLU A 72 -14.24 -0.25 -2.70
C GLU A 72 -13.89 1.24 -2.72
N VAL A 73 -12.60 1.56 -2.80
CA VAL A 73 -12.12 2.93 -2.65
C VAL A 73 -12.23 3.71 -3.96
N TYR A 74 -11.72 3.18 -5.09
CA TYR A 74 -11.75 3.91 -6.36
C TYR A 74 -13.16 4.14 -6.89
N ASN A 75 -14.09 3.21 -6.66
CA ASN A 75 -15.50 3.42 -6.99
C ASN A 75 -16.13 4.57 -6.18
N ASN A 76 -15.76 4.73 -4.91
CA ASN A 76 -16.24 5.83 -4.08
C ASN A 76 -15.60 7.16 -4.47
N VAL A 77 -14.34 7.16 -4.92
CA VAL A 77 -13.65 8.32 -5.49
C VAL A 77 -14.33 8.75 -6.79
N LEU A 78 -14.53 7.84 -7.76
CA LEU A 78 -15.15 8.17 -9.04
C LEU A 78 -16.55 8.79 -8.85
N LYS A 79 -17.38 8.21 -7.96
CA LYS A 79 -18.67 8.78 -7.57
C LYS A 79 -18.56 10.16 -6.91
N ALA A 80 -17.47 10.43 -6.18
CA ALA A 80 -17.22 11.75 -5.61
C ALA A 80 -16.83 12.77 -6.68
N CYS A 81 -16.03 12.35 -7.66
CA CYS A 81 -15.57 13.18 -8.76
C CYS A 81 -16.70 13.58 -9.72
N GLU A 82 -17.66 12.69 -9.97
CA GLU A 82 -18.89 13.00 -10.73
C GLU A 82 -19.68 14.18 -10.15
N LYS A 83 -19.58 14.44 -8.83
CA LYS A 83 -20.32 15.51 -8.15
C LYS A 83 -19.60 16.86 -8.06
N PHE A 84 -18.27 16.90 -8.12
CA PHE A 84 -17.47 18.12 -7.93
C PHE A 84 -16.93 18.73 -9.24
N GLY A 85 -17.25 18.14 -10.40
CA GLY A 85 -16.95 18.68 -11.73
C GLY A 85 -15.73 18.07 -12.41
N GLU A 86 -15.51 18.44 -13.67
CA GLU A 86 -14.52 17.83 -14.59
C GLU A 86 -13.10 17.71 -14.00
N SER A 87 -12.64 18.69 -13.21
CA SER A 87 -11.29 18.70 -12.63
C SER A 87 -11.01 17.52 -11.67
N SER A 88 -12.02 17.05 -10.93
CA SER A 88 -11.86 15.89 -10.02
C SER A 88 -11.85 14.57 -10.79
N ILE A 89 -12.57 14.51 -11.91
CA ILE A 89 -12.63 13.35 -12.80
C ILE A 89 -11.31 13.21 -13.56
N GLU A 90 -10.77 14.30 -14.09
CA GLU A 90 -9.45 14.32 -14.75
C GLU A 90 -8.34 13.88 -13.80
N THR A 91 -8.37 14.36 -12.55
CA THR A 91 -7.40 13.96 -11.53
C THR A 91 -7.49 12.45 -11.27
N SER A 92 -8.70 11.91 -11.08
CA SER A 92 -8.85 10.46 -10.84
C SER A 92 -8.42 9.62 -12.04
N ASN A 93 -8.78 10.02 -13.27
CA ASN A 93 -8.38 9.33 -14.49
C ASN A 93 -6.87 9.37 -14.73
N ALA A 94 -6.16 10.38 -14.22
CA ALA A 94 -4.70 10.45 -14.26
C ALA A 94 -4.03 9.59 -13.17
N LEU A 95 -4.66 9.47 -11.99
CA LEU A 95 -4.09 8.74 -10.85
C LEU A 95 -4.28 7.22 -10.97
N LEU A 96 -5.44 6.74 -11.46
CA LEU A 96 -5.76 5.30 -11.52
C LEU A 96 -4.76 4.47 -12.34
N PRO A 97 -4.29 4.90 -13.54
CA PRO A 97 -3.27 4.16 -14.29
C PRO A 97 -1.95 4.02 -13.52
N LEU A 98 -1.53 5.06 -12.81
CA LEU A 98 -0.29 5.06 -12.03
C LEU A 98 -0.40 4.12 -10.81
N ILE A 99 -1.59 4.05 -10.21
CA ILE A 99 -1.86 3.07 -9.15
C ILE A 99 -1.87 1.64 -9.72
N SER A 100 -2.39 1.44 -10.93
CA SER A 100 -2.38 0.13 -11.60
C SER A 100 -0.95 -0.39 -11.77
N GLU A 101 -0.01 0.46 -12.20
CA GLU A 101 1.41 0.10 -12.33
C GLU A 101 2.00 -0.41 -11.01
N SER A 102 1.71 0.26 -9.89
CA SER A 102 2.14 -0.22 -8.56
C SER A 102 1.44 -1.51 -8.13
N THR A 103 0.25 -1.79 -8.66
CA THR A 103 -0.49 -3.03 -8.40
C THR A 103 0.16 -4.20 -9.13
N ASP A 104 0.57 -4.01 -10.37
CA ASP A 104 1.29 -5.03 -11.15
C ASP A 104 2.60 -5.41 -10.47
N ILE A 105 3.38 -4.42 -9.99
CA ILE A 105 4.62 -4.67 -9.22
C ILE A 105 4.33 -5.47 -7.94
N ALA A 106 3.22 -5.20 -7.27
CA ALA A 106 2.84 -5.92 -6.05
C ALA A 106 2.42 -7.37 -6.34
N LEU A 107 1.73 -7.62 -7.45
CA LEU A 107 1.36 -8.97 -7.90
C LEU A 107 2.59 -9.76 -8.36
N ASP A 108 3.49 -9.15 -9.14
CA ASP A 108 4.76 -9.77 -9.54
C ASP A 108 5.61 -10.16 -8.33
N PHE A 109 5.65 -9.30 -7.29
CA PHE A 109 6.31 -9.62 -6.03
C PHE A 109 5.63 -10.80 -5.33
N HIS A 110 4.30 -10.77 -5.19
CA HIS A 110 3.55 -11.87 -4.60
C HIS A 110 3.87 -13.20 -5.31
N ASP A 111 3.70 -13.27 -6.63
CA ASP A 111 3.87 -14.50 -7.41
C ASP A 111 5.29 -15.07 -7.25
N LYS A 112 6.31 -14.21 -7.27
CA LYS A 112 7.72 -14.61 -7.07
C LYS A 112 7.94 -15.35 -5.73
N TYR A 113 7.30 -14.91 -4.66
CA TYR A 113 7.49 -15.45 -3.31
C TYR A 113 6.44 -16.48 -2.90
N THR A 114 5.33 -16.60 -3.62
CA THR A 114 4.29 -17.60 -3.33
C THR A 114 4.46 -18.88 -4.14
N ASP A 115 4.92 -18.78 -5.39
CA ASP A 115 5.05 -19.92 -6.32
C ASP A 115 6.36 -20.72 -6.17
N THR A 116 7.35 -20.17 -5.48
CA THR A 116 8.64 -20.84 -5.26
C THR A 116 8.67 -21.63 -3.96
N ALA A 117 9.17 -22.87 -4.03
CA ALA A 117 9.51 -23.68 -2.86
C ALA A 117 10.99 -23.55 -2.46
N ASP A 118 11.79 -22.82 -3.25
CA ASP A 118 13.23 -22.67 -3.01
C ASP A 118 13.52 -21.42 -2.16
N GLU A 119 14.02 -21.65 -0.94
CA GLU A 119 14.43 -20.60 -0.01
C GLU A 119 15.58 -19.73 -0.55
N GLN A 120 16.28 -20.15 -1.62
CA GLN A 120 17.27 -19.31 -2.30
C GLN A 120 16.68 -18.03 -2.89
N VAL A 121 15.36 -17.97 -3.12
CA VAL A 121 14.68 -16.73 -3.52
C VAL A 121 14.91 -15.60 -2.51
N LEU A 122 15.06 -15.94 -1.22
CA LEU A 122 15.20 -14.98 -0.13
C LEU A 122 16.51 -14.18 -0.21
N TYR A 123 17.52 -14.66 -0.95
CA TYR A 123 18.74 -13.88 -1.19
C TYR A 123 18.50 -12.64 -2.07
N GLN A 124 17.38 -12.61 -2.81
CA GLN A 124 16.97 -11.47 -3.64
C GLN A 124 16.01 -10.52 -2.90
N LEU A 125 15.53 -10.92 -1.72
CA LEU A 125 14.47 -10.26 -0.98
C LEU A 125 14.78 -8.80 -0.66
N ASP A 126 16.01 -8.48 -0.23
CA ASP A 126 16.37 -7.09 0.10
C ASP A 126 16.25 -6.16 -1.11
N ASN A 127 16.62 -6.64 -2.31
CA ASN A 127 16.52 -5.88 -3.54
C ASN A 127 15.06 -5.72 -3.96
N ASP A 128 14.30 -6.83 -3.96
CA ASP A 128 12.90 -6.80 -4.34
C ASP A 128 12.05 -5.96 -3.38
N LEU A 129 12.30 -6.02 -2.07
CA LEU A 129 11.66 -5.17 -1.06
C LEU A 129 12.01 -3.70 -1.26
N SER A 130 13.22 -3.38 -1.70
CA SER A 130 13.61 -2.00 -2.00
C SER A 130 12.84 -1.46 -3.21
N HIS A 131 12.72 -2.26 -4.26
CA HIS A 131 11.93 -1.91 -5.45
C HIS A 131 10.43 -1.76 -5.11
N LEU A 132 9.88 -2.73 -4.37
CA LEU A 132 8.51 -2.69 -3.91
C LEU A 132 8.24 -1.46 -3.03
N ALA A 133 9.14 -1.10 -2.13
CA ALA A 133 8.98 0.06 -1.26
C ALA A 133 8.93 1.37 -2.05
N GLN A 134 9.72 1.52 -3.12
CA GLN A 134 9.67 2.69 -4.00
C GLN A 134 8.34 2.79 -4.74
N ALA A 135 7.86 1.67 -5.28
CA ALA A 135 6.55 1.60 -5.93
C ALA A 135 5.42 1.93 -4.95
N MET A 136 5.45 1.36 -3.74
CA MET A 136 4.43 1.59 -2.71
C MET A 136 4.49 3.01 -2.14
N GLU A 137 5.67 3.62 -2.01
CA GLU A 137 5.78 5.02 -1.60
C GLU A 137 5.13 5.94 -2.63
N SER A 138 5.40 5.71 -3.92
CA SER A 138 4.79 6.47 -5.00
C SER A 138 3.26 6.28 -5.01
N ARG A 139 2.79 5.03 -4.84
CA ARG A 139 1.37 4.71 -4.68
C ARG A 139 0.74 5.50 -3.53
N PHE A 140 1.36 5.52 -2.35
CA PHE A 140 0.82 6.22 -1.19
C PHE A 140 0.66 7.73 -1.43
N GLU A 141 1.54 8.36 -2.20
CA GLU A 141 1.41 9.78 -2.55
C GLU A 141 0.22 10.04 -3.50
N LEU A 142 -0.08 9.11 -4.40
CA LEU A 142 -1.28 9.16 -5.24
C LEU A 142 -2.54 8.93 -4.40
N GLU A 143 -2.51 7.94 -3.51
CA GLU A 143 -3.62 7.65 -2.60
C GLU A 143 -3.89 8.78 -1.61
N ASP A 144 -2.87 9.50 -1.14
CA ASP A 144 -3.02 10.69 -0.31
C ASP A 144 -3.80 11.81 -1.03
N GLN A 145 -3.63 11.95 -2.35
CA GLN A 145 -4.44 12.87 -3.15
C GLN A 145 -5.90 12.40 -3.23
N LEU A 146 -6.13 11.09 -3.35
CA LEU A 146 -7.47 10.50 -3.32
C LEU A 146 -8.14 10.67 -1.96
N LEU A 147 -7.39 10.47 -0.87
CA LEU A 147 -7.86 10.69 0.50
C LEU A 147 -8.26 12.14 0.74
N GLU A 148 -7.51 13.12 0.21
CA GLU A 148 -7.88 14.53 0.29
C GLU A 148 -9.21 14.83 -0.43
N ILE A 149 -9.44 14.23 -1.59
CA ILE A 149 -10.71 14.36 -2.33
C ILE A 149 -11.85 13.75 -1.52
N LEU A 150 -11.65 12.56 -0.95
CA LEU A 150 -12.64 11.89 -0.10
C LEU A 150 -12.92 12.65 1.21
N TYR A 151 -11.90 13.23 1.83
CA TYR A 151 -12.04 14.00 3.06
C TYR A 151 -12.85 15.28 2.83
N LYS A 152 -12.54 16.05 1.78
CA LYS A 152 -13.30 17.26 1.41
C LYS A 152 -14.79 17.00 1.13
N ARG A 153 -15.16 15.75 0.84
CA ARG A 153 -16.56 15.33 0.69
C ARG A 153 -17.28 15.08 2.02
N ASN A 154 -16.54 14.64 3.06
CA ASN A 154 -17.11 14.20 4.34
C ASN A 154 -16.89 15.18 5.51
N ALA A 155 -15.99 16.16 5.35
CA ALA A 155 -15.78 17.28 6.27
C ALA A 155 -16.77 18.42 6.01
#